data_AF-A0A9Q0IC83-F1
#
_entry.id   AF-A0A9Q0IC83-F1
#
_cell.length_a   1.000
_cell.length_b   1.000
_cell.length_c   1.000
_cell.angle_alpha   90.00
_cell.angle_beta   90.00
_cell.angle_gamma   90.00
#
_symmetry.space_group_name_H-M   'P 1'
#
loop_
_entity.id
_entity.type
_entity.pdbx_description
1 polymer ?
#
loop_
_entity_poly.entity_id
_entity_poly.type
_entity_poly.pdbx_seq_one_letter_code
_entity_poly.pdbx_strand_id
1 'polypeptide(L)'
;MPKGLSFRTQVDTREPQFHSYIITREDGSRTYGFALTFFEEVTSKQICGAMQTLYHMHNAEQYDILHTPATSPPGPEEALAPRLRPLPAPPPRGTLLRPHPALLAAPAISRLQRFNSYDISRDTLFVSKCICLIAPMAFAQASRKVLQQLHRAVTAPQPPPLPLESYIYNVLYEVPLPPAGRSLKFSGVYGPVVCQRPSTAELPLFDFAMAEVFGLLGVENVIQLFTCALLEIQILLYSQREYSGDA
;
A
#
# COMPACT_ATOMS: atom_id res chain seq x y z
N MET A 1 -1.49 11.00 2.27
CA MET A 1 -1.88 9.60 2.01
C MET A 1 -1.26 9.17 0.69
N PRO A 2 -0.27 8.27 0.69
CA PRO A 2 0.39 7.79 -0.54
C PRO A 2 -0.58 7.24 -1.62
N LYS A 3 -1.80 6.83 -1.24
CA LYS A 3 -2.86 6.34 -2.15
C LYS A 3 -4.12 7.22 -2.21
N GLY A 4 -4.03 8.46 -1.73
CA GLY A 4 -5.19 9.36 -1.68
C GLY A 4 -6.28 8.90 -0.71
N LEU A 5 -7.52 9.26 -1.01
CA LEU A 5 -8.71 8.90 -0.23
C LEU A 5 -9.15 7.47 -0.61
N SER A 6 -9.22 6.58 0.38
CA SER A 6 -9.65 5.19 0.19
C SER A 6 -10.97 4.95 0.89
N PHE A 7 -11.88 4.25 0.19
CA PHE A 7 -13.14 3.78 0.75
C PHE A 7 -13.11 2.26 0.92
N ARG A 8 -13.75 1.79 1.98
CA ARG A 8 -13.86 0.39 2.34
C ARG A 8 -15.27 0.10 2.83
N THR A 9 -15.68 -1.15 2.74
CA THR A 9 -16.92 -1.66 3.31
C THR A 9 -16.62 -2.51 4.55
N GLN A 10 -17.67 -3.01 5.21
CA GLN A 10 -17.55 -3.90 6.36
C GLN A 10 -16.82 -5.22 6.07
N VAL A 11 -16.81 -5.67 4.80
CA VAL A 11 -16.12 -6.90 4.39
C VAL A 11 -14.62 -6.71 4.20
N ASP A 12 -14.17 -5.47 4.04
CA ASP A 12 -12.76 -5.15 3.85
C ASP A 12 -12.05 -5.06 5.22
N THR A 13 -10.77 -5.45 5.25
CA THR A 13 -9.89 -5.24 6.41
C THR A 13 -9.83 -3.75 6.72
N ARG A 14 -9.90 -3.34 7.98
CA ARG A 14 -9.93 -1.91 8.40
C ARG A 14 -8.94 -1.62 9.52
N GLU A 15 -7.97 -2.50 9.72
CA GLU A 15 -6.98 -2.36 10.79
C GLU A 15 -6.11 -1.12 10.57
N PRO A 16 -5.79 -0.36 11.64
CA PRO A 16 -4.92 0.80 11.53
C PRO A 16 -3.53 0.42 11.04
N GLN A 17 -3.03 1.15 10.04
CA GLN A 17 -1.73 0.89 9.42
C GLN A 17 -0.77 2.04 9.70
N PHE A 18 0.40 1.71 10.23
CA PHE A 18 1.45 2.67 10.53
C PHE A 18 2.44 2.78 9.37
N HIS A 19 2.82 4.01 9.02
CA HIS A 19 3.80 4.30 7.99
C HIS A 19 4.74 5.41 8.47
N SER A 20 6.02 5.31 8.10
CA SER A 20 7.00 6.38 8.33
C SER A 20 7.50 6.93 7.00
N TYR A 21 7.83 8.21 6.98
CA TYR A 21 8.40 8.89 5.82
C TYR A 21 9.45 9.91 6.24
N ILE A 22 10.32 10.29 5.31
CA ILE A 22 11.36 11.29 5.54
C ILE A 22 11.10 12.45 4.60
N ILE A 23 11.09 13.66 5.14
CA ILE A 23 11.08 14.90 4.38
C ILE A 23 12.52 15.41 4.36
N THR A 24 13.15 15.37 3.19
CA THR A 24 14.47 15.96 2.97
C THR A 24 14.27 17.35 2.37
N ARG A 25 14.79 18.38 3.03
CA ARG A 25 14.77 19.76 2.56
C ARG A 25 15.89 20.02 1.56
N GLU A 26 15.83 21.15 0.88
CA GLU A 26 16.83 21.59 -0.11
C GLU A 26 18.24 21.76 0.48
N ASP A 27 18.34 22.06 1.77
CA ASP A 27 19.60 22.16 2.52
C ASP A 27 20.16 20.78 2.96
N GLY A 28 19.49 19.69 2.59
CA GLY A 28 19.84 18.33 2.97
C GLY A 28 19.40 17.92 4.38
N SER A 29 18.81 18.83 5.16
CA SER A 29 18.25 18.50 6.47
C SER A 29 17.05 17.58 6.35
N ARG A 30 16.87 16.71 7.35
CA ARG A 30 15.82 15.69 7.35
C ARG A 30 14.87 15.89 8.52
N THR A 31 13.58 15.83 8.22
CA THR A 31 12.50 15.75 9.19
C THR A 31 11.79 14.42 9.03
N TYR A 32 11.40 13.79 10.13
CA TYR A 32 10.82 12.45 10.13
C TYR A 32 9.32 12.54 10.38
N GLY A 33 8.53 11.93 9.52
CA GLY A 33 7.09 11.85 9.63
C GLY A 33 6.62 10.44 9.95
N PHE A 34 5.58 10.35 10.77
CA PHE A 34 4.94 9.11 11.17
C PHE A 34 3.44 9.27 11.03
N ALA A 35 2.80 8.31 10.38
CA ALA A 35 1.38 8.35 10.04
C ALA A 35 0.71 7.07 10.51
N LEU A 36 -0.47 7.21 11.10
CA LEU A 36 -1.37 6.10 11.37
C LEU A 36 -2.64 6.31 10.55
N THR A 37 -2.80 5.48 9.52
CA THR A 37 -3.99 5.45 8.67
C THR A 37 -5.01 4.50 9.27
N PHE A 38 -6.26 4.92 9.41
CA PHE A 38 -7.36 4.12 9.93
C PHE A 38 -8.64 4.44 9.16
N PHE A 39 -9.72 3.71 9.45
CA PHE A 39 -10.99 3.85 8.75
C PHE A 39 -12.09 4.27 9.71
N GLU A 40 -12.85 5.30 9.33
CA GLU A 40 -13.98 5.83 10.08
C GLU A 40 -15.27 5.63 9.27
N GLU A 41 -16.38 5.37 9.94
CA GLU A 41 -17.68 5.24 9.29
C GLU A 41 -18.10 6.56 8.64
N VAL A 42 -18.58 6.47 7.40
CA VAL A 42 -19.15 7.61 6.68
C VAL A 42 -20.60 7.80 7.12
N THR A 43 -20.83 8.81 7.96
CA THR A 43 -22.19 9.16 8.42
C THR A 43 -22.95 10.04 7.43
N SER A 44 -22.25 10.67 6.48
CA SER A 44 -22.87 11.57 5.49
C SER A 44 -23.58 10.78 4.38
N LYS A 45 -24.92 10.85 4.38
CA LYS A 45 -25.77 10.24 3.34
C LYS A 45 -25.44 10.73 1.93
N GLN A 46 -25.01 11.98 1.79
CA GLN A 46 -24.61 12.54 0.49
C GLN A 46 -23.36 11.85 -0.05
N ILE A 47 -22.36 11.62 0.81
CA ILE A 47 -21.13 10.91 0.42
C ILE A 47 -21.46 9.45 0.08
N CYS A 48 -22.31 8.81 0.87
CA CYS A 48 -22.77 7.45 0.60
C CYS A 48 -23.49 7.35 -0.76
N GLY A 49 -24.42 8.25 -1.07
CA GLY A 49 -25.13 8.25 -2.35
C GLY A 49 -24.22 8.55 -3.54
N ALA A 50 -23.31 9.52 -3.39
CA ALA A 50 -22.32 9.84 -4.41
C ALA A 50 -21.40 8.63 -4.69
N MET A 51 -20.95 7.94 -3.64
CA MET A 51 -20.11 6.75 -3.77
C MET A 51 -20.83 5.62 -4.51
N GLN A 52 -22.10 5.35 -4.16
CA GLN A 52 -22.91 4.35 -4.88
C GLN A 52 -23.02 4.68 -6.37
N THR A 53 -23.24 5.96 -6.71
CA THR A 53 -23.31 6.42 -8.09
C THR A 53 -21.98 6.17 -8.82
N LEU A 54 -20.84 6.48 -8.18
CA LEU A 54 -19.52 6.22 -8.74
C LEU A 54 -19.25 4.72 -8.96
N TYR A 55 -19.65 3.86 -8.03
CA TYR A 55 -19.55 2.41 -8.23
C TYR A 55 -20.42 1.92 -9.38
N HIS A 56 -21.64 2.45 -9.53
CA HIS A 56 -22.50 2.10 -10.66
C HIS A 56 -21.90 2.55 -12.00
N MET A 57 -21.35 3.77 -12.07
CA MET A 57 -20.67 4.27 -13.27
C MET A 57 -19.46 3.42 -13.62
N HIS A 58 -18.60 3.11 -12.65
CA HIS A 58 -17.41 2.29 -12.88
C HIS A 58 -17.75 0.87 -13.36
N ASN A 59 -18.77 0.24 -12.78
CA ASN A 59 -19.22 -1.08 -13.19
C ASN A 59 -19.80 -1.06 -14.62
N ALA A 60 -20.52 0.01 -14.99
CA ALA A 60 -21.05 0.17 -16.35
C ALA A 60 -19.92 0.33 -17.37
N GLU A 61 -18.90 1.14 -17.08
CA GLU A 61 -17.71 1.31 -17.92
C GLU A 61 -16.94 -0.01 -18.09
N GLN A 62 -16.76 -0.77 -17.00
CA GLN A 62 -16.08 -2.07 -17.07
C GLN A 62 -16.86 -3.10 -17.88
N TYR A 63 -18.19 -3.08 -17.80
CA TYR A 63 -19.03 -3.98 -18.60
C TYR A 63 -18.94 -3.63 -20.10
N ASP A 64 -18.89 -2.34 -20.46
CA ASP A 64 -18.74 -1.88 -21.84
C ASP A 64 -17.39 -2.29 -22.46
N ILE A 65 -16.30 -2.21 -21.68
CA ILE A 65 -14.96 -2.68 -22.10
C ILE A 65 -14.94 -4.19 -22.39
N LEU A 66 -15.72 -4.97 -21.65
CA LEU A 66 -15.77 -6.43 -21.81
C LEU A 66 -16.71 -6.87 -22.95
N HIS A 67 -17.67 -6.03 -23.34
CA HIS A 67 -18.74 -6.37 -24.28
C HIS A 67 -18.75 -5.57 -25.58
N THR A 68 -17.76 -4.70 -25.81
CA THR A 68 -17.53 -4.09 -27.13
C THR A 68 -16.98 -5.13 -28.10
N PRO A 69 -17.71 -5.51 -29.17
CA PRO A 69 -17.17 -6.41 -30.18
C PRO A 69 -16.01 -5.71 -30.91
N ALA A 70 -14.85 -6.37 -31.00
CA ALA A 70 -13.73 -5.90 -31.79
C ALA A 70 -14.17 -5.82 -33.27
N THR A 71 -14.50 -4.62 -33.75
CA THR A 71 -14.77 -4.37 -35.16
C THR A 71 -13.45 -4.56 -35.91
N SER A 72 -13.29 -5.72 -36.56
CA SER A 72 -12.18 -5.96 -37.50
C SER A 72 -12.18 -4.90 -38.61
N PRO A 73 -11.03 -4.33 -38.99
CA PRO A 73 -10.97 -3.43 -40.14
C PRO A 73 -11.36 -4.19 -41.42
N PRO A 74 -12.02 -3.55 -42.40
CA PRO A 74 -12.41 -4.21 -43.64
C PRO A 74 -11.15 -4.65 -44.42
N GLY A 75 -11.03 -5.95 -44.66
CA GLY A 75 -9.96 -6.55 -45.45
C GLY A 75 -10.12 -6.22 -46.95
N PRO A 76 -9.02 -6.15 -47.72
CA PRO A 76 -9.06 -5.82 -49.13
C PRO A 76 -9.63 -6.97 -49.97
N GLU A 77 -10.48 -6.57 -50.91
CA GLU A 77 -11.25 -7.33 -51.89
C GLU A 77 -10.39 -8.26 -52.79
N GLU A 78 -10.84 -9.51 -52.96
CA GLU A 78 -10.22 -10.55 -53.80
C GLU A 78 -10.30 -10.24 -55.31
N ALA A 79 -9.18 -10.39 -56.03
CA ALA A 79 -9.16 -10.52 -57.49
C ALA A 79 -8.38 -11.79 -57.94
N LEU A 80 -9.14 -12.84 -58.23
CA LEU A 80 -9.04 -13.82 -59.34
C LEU A 80 -7.66 -14.30 -59.85
N ALA A 81 -7.42 -15.63 -59.81
CA ALA A 81 -7.10 -16.54 -60.95
C ALA A 81 -6.63 -17.97 -60.46
N PRO A 82 -6.50 -19.04 -61.28
CA PRO A 82 -7.34 -20.23 -61.15
C PRO A 82 -6.60 -21.55 -60.81
N ARG A 83 -7.40 -22.57 -60.51
CA ARG A 83 -7.05 -23.92 -60.01
C ARG A 83 -6.41 -24.86 -61.04
N LEU A 84 -5.42 -25.66 -60.59
CA LEU A 84 -5.10 -26.99 -61.17
C LEU A 84 -4.89 -28.05 -60.06
N ARG A 85 -5.30 -29.29 -60.38
CA ARG A 85 -5.50 -30.47 -59.50
C ARG A 85 -4.19 -31.18 -59.05
N PRO A 86 -4.23 -32.02 -57.98
CA PRO A 86 -3.06 -32.63 -57.33
C PRO A 86 -2.80 -34.10 -57.73
N LEU A 87 -1.54 -34.58 -57.62
CA LEU A 87 -1.11 -36.00 -57.67
C LEU A 87 0.35 -36.15 -57.10
N PRO A 88 0.85 -37.36 -56.73
CA PRO A 88 1.06 -37.81 -55.34
C PRO A 88 2.54 -37.83 -54.83
N ALA A 89 2.71 -37.92 -53.49
CA ALA A 89 4.00 -38.02 -52.76
C ALA A 89 4.57 -39.45 -52.70
N PRO A 90 5.90 -39.65 -52.46
CA PRO A 90 6.39 -40.09 -51.11
C PRO A 90 7.88 -39.68 -50.80
N PRO A 91 8.56 -40.15 -49.74
CA PRO A 91 8.40 -39.82 -48.32
C PRO A 91 9.76 -39.33 -47.69
N PRO A 92 10.08 -39.42 -46.38
CA PRO A 92 10.36 -38.23 -45.57
C PRO A 92 11.77 -38.19 -44.93
N ARG A 93 12.44 -37.02 -44.93
CA ARG A 93 13.55 -36.69 -44.02
C ARG A 93 13.58 -35.16 -43.92
N GLY A 94 13.37 -34.47 -42.81
CA GLY A 94 13.42 -34.84 -41.41
C GLY A 94 14.03 -33.63 -40.71
N THR A 95 13.21 -32.63 -40.37
CA THR A 95 13.62 -31.50 -39.52
C THR A 95 12.40 -30.84 -38.88
N LEU A 96 12.35 -30.99 -37.55
CA LEU A 96 11.79 -30.12 -36.52
C LEU A 96 10.84 -28.99 -36.99
N LEU A 97 9.55 -29.10 -36.63
CA LEU A 97 8.68 -27.98 -36.22
C LEU A 97 7.38 -28.57 -35.63
N ARG A 98 7.19 -28.42 -34.33
CA ARG A 98 5.95 -28.76 -33.61
C ARG A 98 5.89 -27.93 -32.33
N PRO A 99 4.70 -27.64 -31.80
CA PRO A 99 3.56 -26.97 -32.41
C PRO A 99 3.44 -25.53 -31.86
N HIS A 100 2.89 -24.60 -32.63
CA HIS A 100 2.35 -23.37 -32.04
C HIS A 100 1.22 -23.80 -31.08
N PRO A 101 1.30 -23.51 -29.76
CA PRO A 101 0.09 -23.48 -28.97
C PRO A 101 -0.68 -22.28 -29.50
N ALA A 102 -1.88 -22.52 -30.03
CA ALA A 102 -2.91 -21.51 -29.93
C ALA A 102 -2.86 -21.02 -28.48
N LEU A 103 -2.63 -19.72 -28.28
CA LEU A 103 -2.84 -19.09 -26.98
C LEU A 103 -4.34 -19.20 -26.74
N LEU A 104 -4.73 -20.37 -26.23
CA LEU A 104 -5.93 -20.59 -25.47
C LEU A 104 -6.04 -19.37 -24.57
N ALA A 105 -7.09 -18.60 -24.80
CA ALA A 105 -7.50 -17.50 -23.94
C ALA A 105 -7.24 -17.95 -22.51
N ALA A 106 -6.33 -17.25 -21.83
CA ALA A 106 -5.94 -17.58 -20.48
C ALA A 106 -7.23 -17.81 -19.66
N PRO A 107 -7.26 -18.86 -18.82
CA PRO A 107 -8.47 -19.24 -18.12
C PRO A 107 -8.99 -18.03 -17.35
N ALA A 108 -10.31 -17.92 -17.33
CA ALA A 108 -11.14 -16.87 -16.76
C ALA A 108 -10.97 -16.64 -15.24
N ILE A 109 -9.76 -16.76 -14.71
CA ILE A 109 -9.40 -16.61 -13.29
C ILE A 109 -9.58 -15.14 -12.83
N SER A 110 -9.67 -14.18 -13.76
CA SER A 110 -10.02 -12.79 -13.45
C SER A 110 -11.52 -12.45 -13.54
N ARG A 111 -12.39 -13.37 -14.00
CA ARG A 111 -13.82 -13.07 -14.27
C ARG A 111 -14.76 -13.21 -13.07
N LEU A 112 -14.22 -13.53 -11.88
CA LEU A 112 -14.99 -13.71 -10.64
C LEU A 112 -14.36 -12.99 -9.43
N GLN A 113 -13.50 -11.98 -9.62
CA GLN A 113 -13.42 -10.94 -8.59
C GLN A 113 -14.77 -10.22 -8.63
N ARG A 114 -15.69 -10.78 -7.84
CA ARG A 114 -17.04 -10.29 -7.57
C ARG A 114 -17.03 -8.77 -7.66
N PHE A 115 -17.97 -8.25 -8.43
CA PHE A 115 -18.48 -6.90 -8.29
C PHE A 115 -18.61 -6.57 -6.80
N ASN A 116 -17.59 -5.96 -6.20
CA ASN A 116 -17.64 -5.39 -4.85
C ASN A 116 -18.33 -4.04 -5.00
N SER A 117 -19.57 -4.09 -5.50
CA SER A 117 -20.41 -2.92 -5.65
C SER A 117 -20.95 -2.59 -4.27
N TYR A 118 -20.49 -1.48 -3.71
CA TYR A 118 -21.07 -0.90 -2.53
C TYR A 118 -22.57 -0.60 -2.77
N ASP A 119 -23.44 -1.17 -1.94
CA ASP A 119 -24.88 -0.92 -1.91
C ASP A 119 -25.25 -0.15 -0.64
N ILE A 120 -25.71 1.10 -0.80
CA ILE A 120 -26.09 1.97 0.34
C ILE A 120 -27.13 1.36 1.28
N SER A 121 -27.96 0.43 0.78
CA SER A 121 -29.03 -0.19 1.59
C SER A 121 -28.54 -1.36 2.44
N ARG A 122 -27.38 -1.94 2.11
CA ARG A 122 -26.84 -3.16 2.73
C ARG A 122 -25.49 -2.97 3.38
N ASP A 123 -24.69 -2.05 2.86
CA ASP A 123 -23.30 -1.86 3.22
C ASP A 123 -23.09 -0.62 4.08
N THR A 124 -22.10 -0.72 4.96
CA THR A 124 -21.60 0.42 5.73
C THR A 124 -20.31 0.90 5.06
N LEU A 125 -20.30 2.16 4.66
CA LEU A 125 -19.15 2.78 4.02
C LEU A 125 -18.18 3.32 5.07
N PHE A 126 -16.90 3.07 4.87
CA PHE A 126 -15.81 3.59 5.67
C PHE A 126 -14.85 4.38 4.80
N VAL A 127 -14.26 5.44 5.35
CA VAL A 127 -13.31 6.30 4.67
C VAL A 127 -11.99 6.35 5.41
N SER A 128 -10.87 6.35 4.67
CA SER A 128 -9.54 6.48 5.25
C SER A 128 -9.33 7.84 5.91
N LYS A 129 -8.86 7.83 7.15
CA LYS A 129 -8.39 8.97 7.93
C LYS A 129 -6.95 8.73 8.36
N CYS A 130 -6.24 9.78 8.75
CA CYS A 130 -4.86 9.67 9.17
C CYS A 130 -4.51 10.67 10.25
N ILE A 131 -3.80 10.22 11.28
CA ILE A 131 -3.12 11.09 12.25
C ILE A 131 -1.63 11.06 11.91
N CYS A 132 -1.01 12.24 11.78
CA CYS A 132 0.41 12.37 11.46
C CYS A 132 1.16 13.09 12.58
N LEU A 133 2.33 12.57 12.93
CA LEU A 133 3.31 13.19 13.83
C LEU A 133 4.59 13.49 13.06
N ILE A 134 5.10 14.71 13.20
CA ILE A 134 6.36 15.16 12.61
C ILE A 134 7.37 15.36 13.74
N ALA A 135 8.54 14.76 13.62
CA ALA A 135 9.59 14.81 14.63
C ALA A 135 10.97 15.11 14.01
N PRO A 136 11.90 15.69 14.80
CA PRO A 136 13.26 15.97 14.35
C PRO A 136 14.17 14.72 14.36
N MET A 137 13.72 13.60 14.93
CA MET A 137 14.47 12.34 14.97
C MET A 137 13.57 11.13 14.65
N ALA A 138 14.19 10.06 14.15
CA ALA A 138 13.53 8.86 13.65
C ALA A 138 13.04 7.88 14.75
N PHE A 139 12.36 8.37 15.79
CA PHE A 139 11.82 7.52 16.87
C PHE A 139 10.53 6.77 16.46
N ALA A 140 10.65 5.89 15.46
CA ALA A 140 9.53 5.21 14.83
C ALA A 140 8.65 4.42 15.82
N GLN A 141 9.22 3.69 16.75
CA GLN A 141 8.45 2.88 17.71
C GLN A 141 7.73 3.74 18.74
N ALA A 142 8.39 4.81 19.21
CA ALA A 142 7.78 5.75 20.13
C ALA A 142 6.59 6.45 19.46
N SER A 143 6.78 6.97 18.25
CA SER A 143 5.74 7.62 17.45
C SER A 143 4.59 6.66 17.13
N ARG A 144 4.88 5.40 16.78
CA ARG A 144 3.86 4.36 16.58
C ARG A 144 2.99 4.19 17.82
N LYS A 145 3.61 4.04 18.99
CA LYS A 145 2.88 3.89 20.27
C LYS A 145 2.03 5.11 20.59
N VAL A 146 2.57 6.32 20.39
CA VAL A 146 1.79 7.57 20.59
C VAL A 146 0.57 7.60 19.68
N LEU A 147 0.75 7.39 18.38
CA LEU A 147 -0.33 7.44 17.40
C LEU A 147 -1.39 6.35 17.65
N GLN A 148 -0.98 5.13 17.98
CA GLN A 148 -1.88 4.03 18.31
C GLN A 148 -2.70 4.33 19.58
N GLN A 149 -2.06 4.90 20.61
CA GLN A 149 -2.75 5.28 21.84
C GLN A 149 -3.72 6.44 21.62
N LEU A 150 -3.35 7.45 20.83
CA LEU A 150 -4.25 8.56 20.45
C LEU A 150 -5.45 8.06 19.65
N HIS A 151 -5.22 7.23 18.64
CA HIS A 151 -6.30 6.62 17.86
C HIS A 151 -7.24 5.80 18.74
N ARG A 152 -6.69 4.99 19.66
CA ARG A 152 -7.48 4.25 20.63
C ARG A 152 -8.29 5.19 21.53
N ALA A 153 -7.73 6.33 21.91
CA ALA A 153 -8.40 7.32 22.77
C ALA A 153 -9.60 7.99 22.10
N VAL A 154 -9.51 8.23 20.78
CA VAL A 154 -10.57 8.82 19.99
C VAL A 154 -11.68 7.81 19.67
N THR A 155 -11.32 6.54 19.52
CA THR A 155 -12.25 5.47 19.09
C THR A 155 -12.84 4.66 20.22
N ALA A 156 -12.26 4.71 21.42
CA ALA A 156 -12.76 3.95 22.57
C ALA A 156 -14.12 4.49 23.04
N PRO A 157 -15.03 3.60 23.48
CA PRO A 157 -16.31 4.01 24.05
C PRO A 157 -16.15 4.72 25.39
N GLN A 158 -15.04 4.47 26.11
CA GLN A 158 -14.72 5.13 27.36
C GLN A 158 -13.73 6.27 27.11
N PRO A 159 -13.97 7.46 27.69
CA PRO A 159 -13.06 8.58 27.54
C PRO A 159 -11.69 8.28 28.18
N PRO A 160 -10.60 8.87 27.66
CA PRO A 160 -9.29 8.77 28.29
C PRO A 160 -9.25 9.48 29.65
N PRO A 161 -8.25 9.17 30.52
CA PRO A 161 -8.15 9.74 31.87
C PRO A 161 -8.04 11.27 31.93
N LEU A 162 -7.47 11.90 30.90
CA LEU A 162 -7.38 13.34 30.74
C LEU A 162 -8.00 13.75 29.39
N PRO A 163 -8.34 15.04 29.19
CA PRO A 163 -8.73 15.53 27.87
C PRO A 163 -7.69 15.15 26.80
N LEU A 164 -8.16 14.83 25.59
CA LEU A 164 -7.28 14.41 24.48
C LEU A 164 -6.20 15.46 24.19
N GLU A 165 -6.58 16.73 24.29
CA GLU A 165 -5.73 17.91 24.10
C GLU A 165 -4.56 17.93 25.07
N SER A 166 -4.72 17.43 26.30
CA SER A 166 -3.63 17.36 27.28
C SER A 166 -2.53 16.39 26.82
N TYR A 167 -2.89 15.26 26.22
CA TYR A 167 -1.91 14.32 25.68
C TYR A 167 -1.22 14.85 24.43
N ILE A 168 -1.98 15.53 23.56
CA ILE A 168 -1.43 16.21 22.38
C ILE A 168 -0.45 17.31 22.83
N TYR A 169 -0.84 18.14 23.79
CA TYR A 169 -0.01 19.20 24.33
C TYR A 169 1.29 18.66 24.94
N ASN A 170 1.19 17.62 25.77
CA ASN A 170 2.36 16.97 26.37
C ASN A 170 3.37 16.52 25.29
N VAL A 171 2.91 15.79 24.26
CA VAL A 171 3.80 15.31 23.18
C VAL A 171 4.43 16.45 22.38
N LEU A 172 3.69 17.54 22.13
CA LEU A 172 4.16 18.65 21.30
C LEU A 172 5.06 19.64 22.05
N TYR A 173 4.82 19.86 23.34
CA TYR A 173 5.42 20.97 24.08
C TYR A 173 6.18 20.58 25.34
N GLU A 174 5.85 19.46 25.98
CA GLU A 174 6.44 19.07 27.27
C GLU A 174 7.47 17.94 27.15
N VAL A 175 7.29 17.01 26.21
CA VAL A 175 8.22 15.90 25.99
C VAL A 175 9.49 16.41 25.30
N PRO A 176 10.66 16.45 25.98
CA PRO A 176 11.89 16.92 25.36
C PRO A 176 12.50 15.84 24.47
N LEU A 177 13.46 16.21 23.62
CA LEU A 177 14.29 15.21 22.96
C LEU A 177 15.27 14.59 23.97
N PRO A 178 15.46 13.25 23.97
CA PRO A 178 16.50 12.63 24.78
C PRO A 178 17.89 13.18 24.41
N PRO A 179 18.75 13.46 25.41
CA PRO A 179 20.17 13.72 25.17
C PRO A 179 20.86 12.52 24.50
N ALA A 180 22.01 12.76 23.85
CA ALA A 180 22.77 11.67 23.23
C ALA A 180 23.18 10.61 24.28
N GLY A 181 23.02 9.32 23.94
CA GLY A 181 23.31 8.19 24.83
C GLY A 181 22.32 8.00 25.98
N ARG A 182 21.13 8.61 25.91
CA ARG A 182 20.10 8.53 26.96
C ARG A 182 18.78 8.00 26.42
N SER A 183 18.01 7.42 27.33
CA SER A 183 16.63 7.02 27.10
C SER A 183 15.69 8.00 27.81
N LEU A 184 14.56 8.27 27.18
CA LEU A 184 13.45 9.04 27.74
C LEU A 184 12.23 8.14 27.84
N LYS A 185 11.57 8.18 29.00
CA LYS A 185 10.27 7.55 29.22
C LYS A 185 9.28 8.65 29.58
N PHE A 186 8.17 8.73 28.86
CA PHE A 186 7.10 9.68 29.11
C PHE A 186 5.74 8.99 29.12
N SER A 187 4.73 9.65 29.69
CA SER A 187 3.38 9.12 29.77
C SER A 187 2.64 9.30 28.44
N GLY A 188 2.22 8.20 27.82
CA GLY A 188 1.21 8.21 26.78
C GLY A 188 -0.21 8.20 27.37
N VAL A 189 -1.23 8.06 26.51
CA VAL A 189 -2.64 8.00 26.94
C VAL A 189 -2.93 6.80 27.85
N TYR A 190 -2.47 5.62 27.46
CA TYR A 190 -2.81 4.35 28.11
C TYR A 190 -1.59 3.58 28.63
N GLY A 191 -0.41 4.14 28.48
CA GLY A 191 0.82 3.50 28.94
C GLY A 191 2.05 4.31 28.57
N PRO A 192 3.21 3.96 29.16
CA PRO A 192 4.44 4.69 28.91
C PRO A 192 4.92 4.50 27.48
N VAL A 193 5.51 5.56 26.94
CA VAL A 193 6.25 5.55 25.68
C VAL A 193 7.71 5.77 26.00
N VAL A 194 8.58 5.01 25.32
CA VAL A 194 10.04 5.08 25.51
C VAL A 194 10.69 5.35 24.17
N CYS A 195 11.64 6.27 24.15
CA CYS A 195 12.55 6.47 23.04
C CYS A 195 14.00 6.50 23.57
N GLN A 196 14.94 6.05 22.75
CA GLN A 196 16.36 6.04 23.09
C GLN A 196 17.14 6.72 21.98
N ARG A 197 18.04 7.63 22.36
CA ARG A 197 18.96 8.27 21.44
C ARG A 197 20.34 7.64 21.59
N PRO A 198 20.91 7.06 20.52
CA PRO A 198 22.28 6.57 20.53
C PRO A 198 23.29 7.65 20.94
N SER A 199 24.40 7.21 21.53
CA SER A 199 25.55 8.09 21.76
C SER A 199 26.25 8.43 20.45
N THR A 200 27.14 9.42 20.46
CA THR A 200 27.95 9.78 19.28
C THR A 200 28.99 8.72 18.89
N ALA A 201 29.24 7.75 19.78
CA ALA A 201 30.15 6.63 19.53
C ALA A 201 29.42 5.36 19.07
N GLU A 202 28.10 5.40 18.95
CA GLU A 202 27.25 4.28 18.52
C GLU A 202 26.82 4.44 17.06
N LEU A 203 26.22 3.39 16.51
CA LEU A 203 25.58 3.45 15.21
C LEU A 203 24.46 4.51 15.18
N PRO A 204 24.17 5.11 14.01
CA PRO A 204 23.06 6.03 13.85
C PRO A 204 21.74 5.42 14.34
N LEU A 205 20.82 6.28 14.80
CA LEU A 205 19.49 5.86 15.24
C LEU A 205 18.80 5.05 14.15
N PHE A 206 18.51 3.79 14.46
CA PHE A 206 17.75 2.88 13.62
C PHE A 206 16.68 2.19 14.47
N ASP A 207 15.47 2.74 14.43
CA ASP A 207 14.33 2.31 15.28
C ASP A 207 13.31 1.45 14.50
N PHE A 208 13.77 0.77 13.46
CA PHE A 208 12.96 -0.14 12.64
C PHE A 208 13.39 -1.59 12.87
N ALA A 209 12.43 -2.52 12.75
CA ALA A 209 12.74 -3.93 12.90
C ALA A 209 13.48 -4.44 11.65
N MET A 210 14.80 -4.63 11.75
CA MET A 210 15.60 -5.22 10.65
C MET A 210 15.04 -6.56 10.16
N ALA A 211 14.42 -7.33 11.06
CA ALA A 211 13.75 -8.59 10.73
C ALA A 211 12.71 -8.42 9.61
N GLU A 212 12.00 -7.29 9.54
CA GLU A 212 11.01 -7.01 8.48
C GLU A 212 11.69 -6.89 7.12
N VAL A 213 12.89 -6.29 7.04
CA VAL A 213 13.66 -6.18 5.80
C VAL A 213 14.02 -7.56 5.26
N PHE A 214 14.50 -8.46 6.14
CA PHE A 214 14.81 -9.84 5.77
C PHE A 214 13.55 -10.65 5.44
N GLY A 215 12.43 -10.40 6.11
CA GLY A 215 11.15 -11.04 5.78
C GLY A 215 10.60 -10.62 4.42
N LEU A 216 10.79 -9.36 4.03
CA LEU A 216 10.28 -8.81 2.78
C LEU A 216 11.17 -9.14 1.58
N LEU A 217 12.48 -9.02 1.75
CA LEU A 217 13.44 -9.18 0.64
C LEU A 217 14.06 -10.57 0.60
N GLY A 218 14.16 -11.27 1.73
CA GLY A 218 14.99 -12.47 1.85
C GLY A 218 16.49 -12.14 1.94
N VAL A 219 17.27 -13.07 2.48
CA VAL A 219 18.70 -12.86 2.78
C VAL A 219 19.51 -12.55 1.52
N GLU A 220 19.28 -13.28 0.44
CA GLU A 220 20.02 -13.12 -0.83
C GLU A 220 19.86 -11.72 -1.41
N ASN A 221 18.62 -11.22 -1.49
CA ASN A 221 18.34 -9.89 -2.01
C ASN A 221 18.87 -8.78 -1.09
N VAL A 222 18.90 -8.99 0.23
CA VAL A 222 19.52 -8.03 1.16
C VAL A 222 21.03 -7.95 0.93
N ILE A 223 21.70 -9.09 0.72
CA ILE A 223 23.13 -9.11 0.40
C ILE A 223 23.36 -8.41 -0.95
N GLN A 224 22.56 -8.72 -1.97
CA GLN A 224 22.65 -8.06 -3.27
C GLN A 224 22.44 -6.55 -3.15
N LEU A 225 21.42 -6.12 -2.41
CA LEU A 225 21.14 -4.70 -2.15
C LEU A 225 22.35 -4.02 -1.49
N PHE A 226 22.94 -4.67 -0.50
CA PHE A 226 24.14 -4.18 0.18
C PHE A 226 25.35 -4.09 -0.77
N THR A 227 25.58 -5.11 -1.59
CA THR A 227 26.64 -5.09 -2.62
C THR A 227 26.40 -3.99 -3.64
N CYS A 228 25.18 -3.81 -4.14
CA CYS A 228 24.83 -2.73 -5.04
C CYS A 228 25.09 -1.35 -4.40
N ALA A 229 24.77 -1.17 -3.13
CA ALA A 229 25.02 0.07 -2.41
C ALA A 229 26.52 0.37 -2.25
N LEU A 230 27.34 -0.65 -1.94
CA LEU A 230 28.80 -0.50 -1.83
C LEU A 230 29.48 -0.20 -3.17
N LEU A 231 28.90 -0.66 -4.27
CA LEU A 231 29.38 -0.42 -5.63
C LEU A 231 28.78 0.88 -6.24
N GLU A 232 28.03 1.65 -5.45
CA GLU A 232 27.33 2.88 -5.88
C GLU A 232 26.42 2.66 -7.11
N ILE A 233 25.82 1.47 -7.23
CA ILE A 233 24.91 1.12 -8.32
C ILE A 233 23.53 1.76 -8.07
N GLN A 234 22.86 2.20 -9.13
CA GLN A 234 21.48 2.66 -9.06
C GLN A 234 20.55 1.51 -8.67
N ILE A 235 19.87 1.67 -7.53
CA ILE A 235 18.94 0.68 -6.98
C ILE A 235 17.51 1.20 -7.15
N LEU A 236 16.63 0.36 -7.72
CA LEU A 236 15.20 0.58 -7.74
C LEU A 236 14.50 -0.52 -6.92
N LEU A 237 13.82 -0.11 -5.85
CA LEU A 237 12.94 -0.98 -5.07
C LEU A 237 11.48 -0.68 -5.44
N TYR A 238 10.71 -1.73 -5.72
CA TYR A 238 9.29 -1.64 -6.05
C TYR A 238 8.48 -2.54 -5.10
N SER A 239 7.38 -2.00 -4.58
CA SER A 239 6.40 -2.76 -3.79
C SER A 239 4.99 -2.44 -4.24
N GLN A 240 4.14 -3.48 -4.29
CA GLN A 240 2.70 -3.36 -4.58
C GLN A 240 1.85 -3.18 -3.31
N ARG A 241 2.40 -3.47 -2.12
CA ARG A 241 1.71 -3.36 -0.83
C ARG A 241 2.48 -2.45 0.13
N GLU A 242 1.72 -1.63 0.84
CA GLU A 242 2.21 -1.05 2.09
C GLU A 242 2.07 -2.13 3.16
N TYR A 243 3.17 -2.39 3.87
CA TYR A 243 3.27 -3.43 4.86
C TYR A 243 2.35 -3.11 6.06
N SER A 244 1.30 -3.91 6.26
CA SER A 244 0.61 -4.00 7.55
C SER A 244 1.47 -4.87 8.45
N GLY A 245 2.25 -4.23 9.32
CA GLY A 245 3.08 -4.94 10.29
C GLY A 245 2.21 -5.61 11.34
N ASP A 246 1.80 -6.84 11.05
CA ASP A 246 1.22 -7.75 12.02
C ASP A 246 2.35 -8.56 12.65
N ALA A 247 2.49 -8.41 13.96
CA ALA A 247 3.30 -9.24 14.85
C ALA A 247 2.37 -9.86 15.90
#